data_AF-A0A4P5UCK9-F1
#
_entry.id   AF-A0A4P5UCK9-F1
#
_cell.length_a   1.000
_cell.length_b   1.000
_cell.length_c   1.000
_cell.angle_alpha   90.00
_cell.angle_beta   90.00
_cell.angle_gamma   90.00
#
_symmetry.space_group_name_H-M   'P 1'
#
loop_
_entity.id
_entity.type
_entity.pdbx_description
1 polymer ?
#
loop_
_entity_poly.entity_id
_entity_poly.type
_entity_poly.pdbx_seq_one_letter_code
_entity_poly.pdbx_strand_id
1 'polypeptide(L)'
;MRHIKFYDAEYDRHLVFLTNNFDLPALTIAKLYRCRWQVELLFKWIKQHFRIKKFYGTTENAVKTQIWIAVTVYVLVTIMKKRPNTEASLYTILQILSLTLLEKALLDQILKNMEPQIDTPQDNNQMNLFN
;
A
#
# COMPACT_ATOMS: atom_id res chain seq x y z
N MET A 1 4.58 -34.93 -0.70
CA MET A 1 3.88 -33.62 -0.59
C MET A 1 3.22 -33.53 0.78
N ARG A 2 3.42 -32.42 1.52
CA ARG A 2 2.90 -32.24 2.89
C ARG A 2 1.66 -31.34 2.85
N HIS A 3 0.61 -31.75 3.55
CA HIS A 3 -0.62 -31.01 3.71
C HIS A 3 -0.70 -30.42 5.14
N ILE A 4 -0.94 -29.12 5.24
CA ILE A 4 -1.04 -28.41 6.51
C ILE A 4 -2.40 -27.73 6.59
N LYS A 5 -3.13 -28.00 7.67
CA LYS A 5 -4.38 -27.32 8.02
C LYS A 5 -4.10 -26.32 9.13
N PHE A 6 -4.52 -25.08 8.94
CA PHE A 6 -4.39 -24.00 9.91
C PHE A 6 -5.78 -23.40 10.16
N TYR A 7 -6.15 -23.24 11.43
CA TYR A 7 -7.37 -22.53 11.79
C TYR A 7 -7.02 -21.09 12.15
N ASP A 8 -7.61 -20.16 11.42
CA ASP A 8 -7.43 -18.73 11.57
C ASP A 8 -8.58 -18.19 12.42
N ALA A 9 -8.34 -18.06 13.73
CA ALA A 9 -9.34 -17.64 14.71
C ALA A 9 -9.80 -16.17 14.54
N GLU A 10 -8.99 -15.33 13.88
CA GLU A 10 -9.30 -13.91 13.65
C GLU A 10 -10.39 -13.74 12.58
N TYR A 11 -10.39 -14.61 11.57
CA TYR A 11 -11.31 -14.56 10.44
C TYR A 11 -12.25 -15.79 10.38
N ASP A 12 -12.29 -16.57 11.46
CA ASP A 12 -13.06 -17.80 11.63
C ASP A 12 -13.06 -18.71 10.38
N ARG A 13 -11.86 -19.06 9.90
CA ARG A 13 -11.70 -19.84 8.67
C ARG A 13 -10.61 -20.89 8.76
N HIS A 14 -10.83 -22.00 8.07
CA HIS A 14 -9.80 -23.03 7.89
C HIS A 14 -9.02 -22.77 6.60
N LEU A 15 -7.70 -22.65 6.74
CA LEU A 15 -6.76 -22.50 5.64
C LEU A 15 -6.01 -23.82 5.42
N VAL A 16 -5.83 -24.16 4.15
CA VAL A 16 -5.15 -25.36 3.71
C VAL A 16 -3.92 -24.95 2.90
N PHE A 17 -2.75 -25.43 3.30
CA PHE A 17 -1.49 -25.18 2.63
C PHE A 17 -0.87 -26.50 2.15
N LEU A 18 -0.31 -26.48 0.95
CA LEU A 18 0.46 -27.57 0.38
C LEU A 18 1.91 -27.13 0.26
N THR A 19 2.83 -27.91 0.83
CA THR A 19 4.26 -27.61 0.76
C THR A 19 5.08 -28.86 0.48
N ASN A 20 6.23 -28.66 -0.15
CA ASN A 20 7.26 -29.69 -0.30
C ASN A 20 8.34 -29.60 0.78
N ASN A 21 8.30 -28.57 1.64
CA ASN A 21 9.24 -28.40 2.74
C ASN A 21 8.75 -29.14 3.99
N PHE A 22 9.52 -30.16 4.40
CA PHE A 22 9.23 -30.98 5.58
C PHE A 22 10.01 -30.53 6.82
N ASP A 23 11.11 -29.79 6.64
CA ASP A 23 12.00 -29.36 7.72
C ASP A 23 11.38 -28.25 8.57
N LEU A 24 10.59 -27.38 7.93
CA LEU A 24 9.97 -26.26 8.63
C LEU A 24 8.72 -26.69 9.41
N PRO A 25 8.49 -26.14 10.62
CA PRO A 25 7.25 -26.34 11.36
C PRO A 25 6.02 -25.84 10.59
N ALA A 26 4.88 -26.50 10.79
CA ALA A 26 3.62 -26.17 10.13
C ALA A 26 3.18 -24.71 10.36
N LEU A 27 3.39 -24.20 11.57
CA LEU A 27 3.10 -22.80 11.93
C LEU A 27 3.97 -21.81 11.14
N THR A 28 5.26 -22.12 10.96
CA THR A 28 6.18 -21.27 10.18
C THR A 28 5.75 -21.21 8.72
N ILE A 29 5.30 -22.34 8.17
CA ILE A 29 4.77 -22.39 6.80
C ILE A 29 3.50 -21.54 6.68
N ALA A 30 2.56 -21.64 7.63
CA ALA A 30 1.38 -20.78 7.64
C ALA A 30 1.75 -19.28 7.71
N LYS A 31 2.75 -18.90 8.52
CA LYS A 31 3.28 -17.53 8.58
C LYS A 31 3.93 -17.09 7.27
N LEU A 32 4.70 -17.95 6.60
CA LEU A 32 5.28 -17.67 5.28
C LEU A 32 4.19 -17.43 4.23
N TYR A 33 3.12 -18.23 4.24
CA TYR A 33 1.96 -18.00 3.37
C TYR A 33 1.24 -16.68 3.68
N ARG A 34 1.22 -16.23 4.95
CA ARG A 34 0.74 -14.88 5.32
C ARG A 34 1.63 -13.78 4.73
N CYS A 35 2.95 -13.92 4.78
CA CYS A 35 3.88 -12.97 4.16
C CYS A 35 3.71 -12.89 2.63
N ARG A 36 3.39 -14.03 1.97
CA ARG A 36 3.08 -14.05 0.52
C ARG A 36 1.92 -13.10 0.18
N TRP A 37 0.91 -12.98 1.04
CA TRP A 37 -0.19 -12.04 0.84
C TRP A 37 0.28 -10.58 0.89
N GLN A 38 1.25 -10.24 1.73
CA GLN A 38 1.81 -8.88 1.75
C GLN A 38 2.41 -8.48 0.39
N VAL A 39 3.02 -9.44 -0.32
CA VAL A 39 3.52 -9.24 -1.69
C VAL A 39 2.35 -9.02 -2.68
N GLU A 40 1.24 -9.75 -2.55
CA GLU A 40 0.05 -9.50 -3.38
C GLU A 40 -0.57 -8.13 -3.11
N LEU A 41 -0.62 -7.70 -1.84
CA LEU A 41 -1.08 -6.37 -1.45
C LEU A 41 -0.19 -5.27 -2.03
N LEU A 42 1.14 -5.48 -2.05
CA LEU A 42 2.09 -4.60 -2.73
C LEU A 42 1.74 -4.49 -4.23
N PHE A 43 1.59 -5.62 -4.93
CA PHE A 43 1.25 -5.58 -6.36
C PHE A 43 -0.14 -4.99 -6.64
N LYS A 44 -1.12 -5.23 -5.75
CA LYS A 44 -2.44 -4.60 -5.82
C LYS A 44 -2.30 -3.08 -5.68
N TRP A 45 -1.53 -2.62 -4.69
CA TRP A 45 -1.28 -1.21 -4.47
C TRP A 45 -0.57 -0.56 -5.65
N ILE A 46 0.50 -1.18 -6.18
CA ILE A 46 1.24 -0.70 -7.36
C ILE A 46 0.27 -0.57 -8.54
N LYS A 47 -0.53 -1.60 -8.84
CA LYS A 47 -1.49 -1.54 -9.95
C LYS A 47 -2.58 -0.47 -9.76
N GLN A 48 -2.99 -0.20 -8.52
CA GLN A 48 -4.02 0.82 -8.22
C GLN A 48 -3.49 2.25 -8.32
N HIS A 49 -2.29 2.52 -7.77
CA HIS A 49 -1.73 3.87 -7.68
C HIS A 49 -0.93 4.24 -8.92
N PHE A 50 -0.29 3.25 -9.55
CA PHE A 50 0.35 3.40 -10.83
C PHE A 50 -0.72 3.18 -11.91
N ARG A 51 -1.55 4.20 -12.16
CA ARG A 51 -2.40 4.26 -13.36
C ARG A 51 -1.48 4.31 -14.59
N ILE A 52 -0.94 3.16 -15.03
CA ILE A 52 -0.27 3.03 -16.32
C ILE A 52 -1.35 3.20 -17.39
N LYS A 53 -1.73 4.44 -17.70
CA LYS A 53 -2.66 4.73 -18.80
C LYS A 53 -2.00 4.42 -20.15
N LYS A 54 -0.68 4.58 -20.24
CA LYS A 54 0.21 4.13 -21.33
C LYS A 54 1.62 3.92 -20.76
N PHE A 55 2.32 2.88 -21.22
CA PHE A 55 3.75 2.77 -20.99
C PHE A 55 4.46 3.91 -21.73
N TYR A 56 5.31 4.68 -21.05
CA TYR A 56 6.11 5.76 -21.68
C TYR A 56 7.14 5.25 -22.70
N GLY A 57 7.35 3.94 -22.77
CA GLY A 57 8.18 3.28 -23.78
C GLY A 57 7.78 1.82 -23.89
N THR A 58 7.78 1.27 -25.10
CA THR A 58 7.39 -0.12 -25.39
C THR A 58 8.57 -1.10 -25.35
N THR A 59 9.79 -0.61 -25.11
CA THR A 59 10.98 -1.44 -25.02
C THR A 59 11.02 -2.17 -23.68
N GLU A 60 11.60 -3.37 -23.65
CA GLU A 60 11.73 -4.17 -22.44
C GLU A 60 12.44 -3.41 -21.31
N ASN A 61 13.48 -2.65 -21.65
CA ASN A 61 14.21 -1.83 -20.68
C ASN A 61 13.35 -0.68 -20.15
N ALA A 62 12.53 -0.03 -20.98
CA ALA A 62 11.63 1.02 -20.51
C ALA A 62 10.59 0.47 -19.51
N VAL A 63 10.05 -0.72 -19.79
CA VAL A 63 9.11 -1.40 -18.88
C VAL A 63 9.80 -1.80 -17.57
N LYS A 64 10.99 -2.41 -17.64
CA LYS A 64 11.78 -2.76 -16.45
C LYS A 64 12.05 -1.53 -15.57
N THR A 65 12.49 -0.43 -16.17
CA THR A 65 12.76 0.82 -15.46
C THR A 65 11.51 1.38 -14.78
N GLN A 66 10.35 1.35 -15.46
CA GLN A 66 9.08 1.80 -14.86
C GLN A 66 8.68 0.97 -13.64
N ILE A 67 8.87 -0.35 -13.70
CA ILE A 67 8.61 -1.24 -12.56
C ILE A 67 9.55 -0.90 -11.39
N TRP A 68 10.85 -0.73 -11.66
CA TRP A 68 11.83 -0.36 -10.62
C TRP A 68 11.50 0.98 -9.96
N ILE A 69 11.10 1.98 -10.75
CA ILE A 69 10.66 3.28 -10.23
C ILE A 69 9.41 3.11 -9.35
N ALA A 70 8.41 2.34 -9.78
CA ALA A 70 7.19 2.09 -8.99
C ALA A 70 7.50 1.44 -7.63
N VAL A 71 8.39 0.45 -7.61
CA VAL A 71 8.85 -0.21 -6.38
C VAL A 71 9.58 0.78 -5.47
N THR A 72 10.44 1.63 -6.04
CA THR A 72 11.21 2.64 -5.29
C THR A 72 10.28 3.66 -4.63
N VAL A 73 9.30 4.18 -5.37
CA VAL A 73 8.28 5.11 -4.84
C VAL A 73 7.47 4.47 -3.71
N TYR A 74 7.07 3.21 -3.85
CA TYR A 74 6.36 2.50 -2.79
C TYR A 74 7.19 2.39 -1.51
N VAL A 75 8.48 2.02 -1.63
CA VAL A 75 9.38 1.92 -0.48
C VAL A 75 9.56 3.29 0.18
N LEU A 76 9.74 4.36 -0.59
CA LEU A 76 9.83 5.72 -0.08
C LEU A 76 8.58 6.12 0.72
N VAL A 77 7.38 5.94 0.15
CA VAL A 77 6.11 6.24 0.83
C VAL A 77 5.94 5.40 2.09
N THR A 78 6.36 4.14 2.06
CA THR A 78 6.30 3.25 3.23
C THR A 78 7.27 3.70 4.34
N ILE A 79 8.48 4.14 3.98
CA ILE A 79 9.45 4.69 4.93
C ILE A 79 8.92 6.00 5.53
N MET A 80 8.30 6.87 4.73
CA MET A 80 7.69 8.11 5.20
C MET A 80 6.57 7.82 6.20
N LYS A 81 5.69 6.86 5.91
CA LYS A 81 4.63 6.43 6.83
C LYS A 81 5.18 5.83 8.13
N LYS A 82 6.34 5.16 8.10
CA LYS A 82 6.95 4.55 9.28
C LYS A 82 7.54 5.58 10.26
N ARG A 83 7.67 6.85 9.87
CA ARG A 83 8.10 7.92 10.79
C ARG A 83 7.00 8.22 11.82
N PRO A 84 7.35 8.41 13.11
CA PRO A 84 6.44 8.29 14.25
C PRO A 84 5.37 9.40 14.41
N ASN A 85 5.10 10.21 13.39
CA ASN A 85 4.26 11.40 13.52
C ASN A 85 3.34 11.62 12.31
N THR A 86 2.84 10.54 11.70
CA THR A 86 2.00 10.65 10.51
C THR A 86 0.81 9.69 10.60
N GLU A 87 -0.38 10.21 10.89
CA GLU A 87 -1.64 9.45 10.79
C GLU A 87 -2.16 9.34 9.34
N ALA A 88 -1.48 9.99 8.40
CA ALA A 88 -1.90 10.07 7.00
C ALA A 88 -1.87 8.71 6.28
N SER A 89 -2.87 8.51 5.42
CA SER A 89 -2.95 7.32 4.57
C SER A 89 -1.80 7.27 3.55
N LEU A 90 -1.45 6.07 3.06
CA LEU A 90 -0.42 5.91 2.00
C LEU A 90 -0.76 6.74 0.75
N TYR A 91 -2.05 6.89 0.45
CA TYR A 91 -2.53 7.68 -0.67
C TYR A 91 -2.28 9.17 -0.46
N THR A 92 -2.56 9.69 0.73
CA THR A 92 -2.33 11.09 1.09
C THR A 92 -0.86 11.45 0.99
N ILE A 93 0.04 10.59 1.50
CA ILE A 93 1.48 10.78 1.40
C ILE A 93 1.94 10.79 -0.07
N LEU A 94 1.40 9.89 -0.89
CA LEU A 94 1.72 9.84 -2.32
C LEU A 94 1.22 11.10 -3.05
N GLN A 95 0.04 11.61 -2.71
CA GLN A 95 -0.52 12.83 -3.31
C GLN A 95 0.32 14.06 -2.92
N ILE A 96 0.70 14.18 -1.65
CA ILE A 96 1.60 15.23 -1.17
C ILE A 96 2.92 15.17 -1.93
N LEU A 97 3.54 13.99 -1.99
CA LEU A 97 4.79 13.79 -2.73
C LEU A 97 4.63 14.22 -4.20
N SER A 98 3.51 13.88 -4.84
CA SER A 98 3.24 14.27 -6.22
C SER A 98 3.09 15.79 -6.41
N LEU A 99 2.58 16.50 -5.41
CA LEU A 99 2.41 17.97 -5.45
C LEU A 99 3.72 18.69 -5.12
N THR A 100 4.54 18.14 -4.23
CA THR A 100 5.78 18.75 -3.76
C THR A 100 7.02 18.20 -4.47
N LEU A 101 6.85 17.38 -5.51
CA LEU A 101 7.93 16.70 -6.24
C LEU A 101 8.99 17.66 -6.80
N LEU A 102 8.58 18.89 -7.10
CA LEU A 102 9.43 19.94 -7.68
C LEU A 102 9.84 21.03 -6.66
N GLU A 103 9.29 21.01 -5.46
CA GLU A 103 9.54 22.01 -4.42
C GLU A 103 10.63 21.53 -3.47
N LYS A 104 11.62 22.39 -3.20
CA LYS A 104 12.66 22.12 -2.21
C LYS A 104 12.16 22.46 -0.80
N ALA A 105 11.16 21.73 -0.32
CA ALA A 105 10.59 21.92 1.01
C ALA A 105 10.98 20.78 1.96
N LEU A 106 11.17 21.10 3.24
CA LEU A 106 11.54 20.11 4.27
C LEU A 106 10.34 19.18 4.50
N LEU A 107 10.52 17.88 4.26
CA LEU A 107 9.45 16.89 4.35
C LEU A 107 8.69 16.95 5.69
N ASP A 108 9.39 17.18 6.79
CA ASP A 108 8.77 17.24 8.13
C ASP A 108 7.85 18.46 8.31
N GLN A 109 8.08 19.57 7.58
CA GLN A 109 7.19 20.74 7.60
C GLN A 109 5.96 20.52 6.73
N ILE A 110 6.12 19.92 5.54
CA ILE A 110 4.99 19.61 4.65
C ILE A 110 4.04 18.62 5.32
N LEU A 111 4.59 17.57 5.93
CA LEU A 111 3.80 16.56 6.65
C LEU A 111 3.07 17.14 7.87
N LYS A 112 3.69 18.05 8.63
CA LYS A 112 3.05 18.72 9.78
C LYS A 112 2.02 19.78 9.38
N ASN A 113 2.29 20.54 8.32
CA ASN A 113 1.42 21.64 7.89
C ASN A 113 0.18 21.17 7.14
N MET A 114 0.20 19.93 6.63
CA MET A 114 -0.90 19.33 5.87
C MET A 114 -1.45 18.06 6.53
N GLU A 115 -1.34 17.90 7.87
CA GLU A 115 -2.39 17.18 8.59
C GLU A 115 -3.65 18.05 8.50
N PRO A 116 -4.58 17.81 7.57
CA PRO A 116 -5.78 18.61 7.52
C PRO A 116 -6.66 18.07 8.64
N GLN A 117 -7.06 18.97 9.53
CA GLN A 117 -8.36 19.00 10.17
C GLN A 117 -9.24 17.83 9.71
N ILE A 118 -9.38 16.82 10.57
CA ILE A 118 -10.60 16.02 10.54
C ILE A 118 -11.69 17.01 10.98
N ASP A 119 -12.08 17.91 10.09
CA ASP A 119 -13.35 18.60 10.19
C ASP A 119 -14.36 17.47 10.02
N THR A 120 -14.87 17.00 11.16
CA THR A 120 -16.22 16.48 11.24
C THR A 120 -17.08 17.30 10.28
N PRO A 121 -17.86 16.70 9.37
CA PRO A 121 -18.74 17.46 8.51
C PRO A 121 -19.72 18.20 9.43
N GLN A 122 -19.43 19.47 9.69
CA GLN A 122 -20.30 20.38 10.37
C GLN A 122 -21.46 20.61 9.39
N ASP A 123 -22.65 20.17 9.81
CA ASP A 123 -23.95 20.27 9.13
C ASP A 123 -23.96 21.32 8.02
N ASN A 124 -23.71 20.87 6.78
CA ASN A 124 -23.98 21.70 5.63
C ASN A 124 -25.49 21.70 5.43
N ASN A 125 -26.12 22.86 5.71
CA ASN A 125 -27.47 23.26 5.31
C ASN A 125 -27.68 23.00 3.80
N GLN A 126 -27.94 21.76 3.44
CA GLN A 126 -28.18 21.36 2.06
C GLN A 126 -29.60 21.79 1.69
N MET A 127 -29.71 22.90 0.96
CA MET A 127 -30.98 23.31 0.36
C MET A 127 -31.44 22.24 -0.62
N ASN A 128 -32.64 21.68 -0.39
CA ASN A 128 -33.31 20.77 -1.31
C ASN A 128 -33.61 21.49 -2.63
N LEU A 129 -32.93 21.06 -3.71
CA LEU A 129 -33.08 21.60 -5.06
C LEU A 129 -34.09 20.82 -5.91
N PHE A 130 -35.13 20.28 -5.28
CA PHE A 130 -36.29 19.74 -5.99
C PHE A 130 -37.55 20.08 -5.19
N ASN A 131 -38.13 21.24 -5.50
CA ASN A 131 -39.57 21.47 -5.45
C ASN A 131 -40.08 21.48 -6.88
#